data_AF-G3NDA8-F1
#
_entry.id   AF-G3NDA8-F1
#
_cell.length_a   1.000
_cell.length_b   1.000
_cell.length_c   1.000
_cell.angle_alpha   90.00
_cell.angle_beta   90.00
_cell.angle_gamma   90.00
#
_symmetry.space_group_name_H-M   'P 1'
#
loop_
_entity.id
_entity.type
_entity.pdbx_description
1 polymer ?
#
loop_
_entity_poly.entity_id
_entity_poly.type
_entity_poly.pdbx_seq_one_letter_code
_entity_poly.pdbx_strand_id
1 'polypeptide(L)'
;MAVCPGLCGSLLVYLTLLVCAAPPLTAWDADLELLDLVEEIPQNFYQFLSLDQDASAAEIKKAYRRLSLSLHPDKNKDENAETQFRQLVAIYEVLKDEERRSKYDDILENGLPDWRQPVFYYRRVRKMSNAELAFLLFLILTVGHYAVIWSIYLEKQLEIEDQMDDWLQDRSKKKVLSVIT
;
A
#
# COMPACT_ATOMS: atom_id res chain seq x y z
N MET A 1 -0.47 49.16 13.14
CA MET A 1 -1.02 47.83 13.45
C MET A 1 0.17 46.89 13.61
N ALA A 2 0.52 46.57 14.85
CA ALA A 2 1.72 45.81 15.17
C ALA A 2 1.46 44.31 14.95
N VAL A 3 2.18 43.71 13.99
CA VAL A 3 2.20 42.26 13.81
C VAL A 3 3.17 41.69 14.83
N CYS A 4 2.68 40.98 15.84
CA CYS A 4 3.50 40.29 16.83
C CYS A 4 4.31 39.16 16.13
N PRO A 5 5.66 39.16 16.18
CA PRO A 5 6.49 38.21 15.42
C PRO A 5 6.71 36.85 16.12
N GLY A 6 5.94 36.51 17.16
CA GLY A 6 6.26 35.39 18.06
C GLY A 6 5.51 34.08 17.85
N LEU A 7 4.33 34.08 17.20
CA LEU A 7 3.46 32.88 17.17
C LEU A 7 3.72 31.90 16.02
N CYS A 8 4.43 32.31 14.96
CA CYS A 8 4.64 31.45 13.78
C CYS A 8 5.76 30.42 13.99
N GLY A 9 6.81 30.79 14.74
CA GLY A 9 7.95 29.90 15.01
C GLY A 9 7.65 28.78 16.01
N SER A 10 6.82 29.06 17.04
CA SER A 10 6.45 28.06 18.05
C SER A 10 5.50 27.00 17.48
N LEU A 11 4.55 27.39 16.62
CA LEU A 11 3.65 26.46 15.94
C LEU A 11 4.42 25.48 15.05
N LEU A 12 5.42 25.94 14.31
CA LEU A 12 6.30 25.10 13.49
C LEU A 12 7.09 24.09 14.34
N VAL A 13 7.59 24.51 15.51
CA VAL A 13 8.32 23.62 16.44
C VAL A 13 7.40 22.59 17.09
N TYR A 14 6.16 22.96 17.43
CA TYR A 14 5.17 22.01 17.93
C TYR A 14 4.68 21.04 16.84
N LEU A 15 4.55 21.50 15.59
CA LEU A 15 4.20 20.64 14.44
C LEU A 15 5.33 19.65 14.12
N THR A 16 6.59 20.10 14.16
CA THR A 16 7.74 19.21 13.92
C THR A 16 7.94 18.22 15.07
N LEU A 17 7.69 18.63 16.33
CA LEU A 17 7.67 17.71 17.47
C LEU A 17 6.53 16.68 17.36
N LEU A 18 5.36 17.06 16.87
CA LEU A 18 4.22 16.16 16.69
C LEU A 18 4.47 15.13 15.57
N VAL A 19 5.14 15.53 14.49
CA VAL A 19 5.56 14.61 13.41
C VAL A 19 6.67 13.66 13.88
N CYS A 20 7.60 14.11 14.71
CA CYS A 20 8.67 13.26 15.27
C CYS A 20 8.21 12.37 16.45
N ALA A 21 7.14 12.74 17.15
CA ALA A 21 6.57 11.97 18.27
C ALA A 21 5.48 10.98 17.83
N ALA A 22 5.07 11.01 16.56
CA ALA A 22 4.21 9.97 16.01
C ALA A 22 5.02 8.66 16.00
N PRO A 23 4.59 7.61 16.73
CA PRO A 23 5.23 6.31 16.60
C PRO A 23 5.17 5.91 15.12
N PRO A 24 6.23 5.26 14.59
CA PRO A 24 6.19 4.79 13.21
C PRO A 24 4.93 3.95 13.05
N LEU A 25 4.20 4.17 11.95
CA LEU A 25 2.91 3.54 11.63
C LEU A 25 3.08 2.03 11.33
N THR A 26 3.84 1.29 12.14
CA THR A 26 4.12 -0.14 11.97
C THR A 26 2.95 -1.03 12.36
N ALA A 27 1.91 -0.48 12.99
CA ALA A 27 0.71 -1.22 13.37
C ALA A 27 0.04 -1.92 12.18
N TRP A 28 0.20 -1.39 10.97
CA TRP A 28 -0.43 -1.91 9.76
C TRP A 28 0.37 -3.04 9.11
N ASP A 29 1.66 -3.17 9.41
CA ASP A 29 2.52 -4.18 8.80
C ASP A 29 2.33 -5.57 9.42
N ALA A 30 2.17 -5.63 10.75
CA ALA A 30 2.03 -6.89 11.48
C ALA A 30 0.80 -7.72 11.07
N ASP A 31 -0.32 -7.05 10.77
CA ASP A 31 -1.57 -7.71 10.38
C ASP A 31 -1.50 -8.25 8.95
N LEU A 32 -0.76 -7.57 8.06
CA LEU A 32 -0.55 -8.01 6.69
C LEU A 32 0.42 -9.20 6.61
N GLU A 33 1.45 -9.22 7.46
CA GLU A 33 2.36 -10.36 7.58
C GLU A 33 1.65 -11.65 7.98
N LEU A 34 0.72 -11.59 8.95
CA LEU A 34 -0.08 -12.75 9.34
C LEU A 34 -0.87 -13.29 8.15
N LEU A 35 -1.53 -12.41 7.41
CA LEU A 35 -2.36 -12.81 6.29
C LEU A 35 -1.53 -13.37 5.13
N ASP A 36 -0.34 -12.83 4.89
CA ASP A 36 0.62 -13.37 3.93
C ASP A 36 1.10 -14.77 4.36
N LEU A 37 1.35 -15.00 5.66
CA LEU A 37 1.78 -16.29 6.19
C LEU A 37 0.69 -17.37 6.06
N VAL A 38 -0.57 -17.01 6.32
CA VAL A 38 -1.72 -17.93 6.15
C VAL A 38 -1.91 -18.30 4.68
N GLU A 39 -1.62 -17.40 3.76
CA GLU A 39 -1.69 -17.68 2.31
C GLU A 39 -0.52 -18.55 1.84
N GLU A 40 0.67 -18.37 2.42
CA GLU A 40 1.86 -19.18 2.12
C GLU A 40 1.75 -20.61 2.65
N ILE A 41 1.16 -20.80 3.84
CA ILE A 41 1.03 -22.08 4.52
C ILE A 41 -0.44 -22.54 4.47
N PRO A 42 -0.82 -23.44 3.54
CA PRO A 42 -2.22 -23.87 3.40
C PRO A 42 -2.69 -24.79 4.53
N GLN A 43 -1.84 -25.11 5.50
CA GLN A 43 -2.14 -25.96 6.64
C GLN A 43 -2.39 -25.12 7.90
N ASN A 44 -3.31 -25.58 8.75
CA ASN A 44 -3.55 -24.98 10.06
C ASN A 44 -2.27 -25.01 10.93
N PHE A 45 -1.95 -23.90 11.58
CA PHE A 45 -0.74 -23.69 12.39
C PHE A 45 -0.69 -24.64 13.60
N TYR A 46 -1.84 -24.92 14.23
CA TYR A 46 -1.93 -25.89 15.32
C TYR A 46 -1.63 -27.30 14.84
N GLN A 47 -2.16 -27.69 13.68
CA GLN A 47 -1.90 -28.99 13.07
C GLN A 47 -0.42 -29.15 12.68
N PHE A 48 0.21 -28.08 12.19
CA PHE A 48 1.64 -28.07 11.88
C PHE A 48 2.49 -28.36 13.13
N LEU A 49 2.12 -27.79 14.28
CA LEU A 49 2.76 -28.08 15.58
C LEU A 49 2.33 -29.41 16.21
N SER A 50 1.36 -30.10 15.60
CA SER A 50 0.69 -31.29 16.16
C SER A 50 0.03 -31.00 17.52
N LEU A 51 -0.65 -29.87 17.62
CA LEU A 51 -1.38 -29.41 18.80
C LEU A 51 -2.86 -29.20 18.47
N ASP A 52 -3.68 -29.15 19.51
CA ASP A 52 -5.07 -28.72 19.42
C ASP A 52 -5.17 -27.18 19.45
N GLN A 53 -6.28 -26.63 18.97
CA GLN A 53 -6.50 -25.18 18.96
C GLN A 53 -6.61 -24.60 20.38
N ASP A 54 -7.08 -25.41 21.34
CA ASP A 54 -7.15 -25.07 22.77
C ASP A 54 -5.80 -25.16 23.50
N ALA A 55 -4.69 -25.46 22.79
CA ALA A 55 -3.39 -25.63 23.41
C ALA A 55 -2.91 -24.36 24.14
N SER A 56 -2.33 -24.55 25.31
CA SER A 56 -1.76 -23.48 26.10
C SER A 56 -0.46 -22.93 25.50
N ALA A 57 -0.10 -21.68 25.80
CA ALA A 57 1.16 -21.08 25.36
C ALA A 57 2.40 -21.90 25.79
N ALA A 58 2.32 -22.61 26.91
CA ALA A 58 3.38 -23.50 27.38
C ALA A 58 3.55 -24.73 26.47
N GLU A 59 2.44 -25.32 26.00
CA GLU A 59 2.45 -26.46 25.08
C GLU A 59 2.96 -26.06 23.70
N ILE A 60 2.52 -24.89 23.20
CA ILE A 60 3.02 -24.30 21.95
C ILE A 60 4.53 -24.14 21.99
N LYS A 61 5.05 -23.54 23.07
CA LYS A 61 6.50 -23.38 23.28
C LYS A 61 7.25 -24.70 23.36
N LYS A 62 6.65 -25.73 23.98
CA LYS A 62 7.26 -27.07 24.08
C LYS A 62 7.28 -27.77 22.72
N ALA A 63 6.19 -27.69 21.96
CA ALA A 63 6.09 -28.26 20.61
C ALA A 63 7.08 -27.60 19.65
N TYR A 64 7.17 -26.26 19.68
CA TYR A 64 8.15 -25.50 18.91
C TYR A 64 9.57 -26.00 19.18
N ARG A 65 9.99 -26.08 20.46
CA ARG A 65 11.35 -26.56 20.83
C ARG A 65 11.64 -27.96 20.30
N ARG A 66 10.65 -28.87 20.35
CA ARG A 66 10.78 -30.23 19.83
C ARG A 66 10.99 -30.23 18.32
N LEU A 67 10.15 -29.48 17.59
CA LEU A 67 10.19 -29.41 16.13
C LEU A 67 11.41 -28.64 15.61
N SER A 68 11.87 -27.60 16.31
CA SER A 68 13.07 -26.86 15.93
C SER A 68 14.31 -27.75 15.92
N LEU A 69 14.40 -28.72 16.85
CA LEU A 69 15.54 -29.65 16.89
C LEU A 69 15.50 -30.67 15.76
N SER A 70 14.30 -31.10 15.32
CA SER A 70 14.14 -32.06 14.22
C SER A 70 14.27 -31.41 12.85
N LEU A 71 13.76 -30.18 12.70
CA LEU A 71 13.74 -29.45 11.43
C LEU A 71 14.96 -28.52 11.23
N HIS A 72 15.91 -28.51 12.16
CA HIS A 72 17.09 -27.65 12.04
C HIS A 72 17.88 -27.97 10.76
N PRO A 73 18.22 -26.98 9.91
CA PRO A 73 18.87 -27.23 8.60
C PRO A 73 20.27 -27.85 8.71
N ASP A 74 20.93 -27.72 9.86
CA ASP A 74 22.22 -28.41 10.13
C ASP A 74 22.04 -29.93 10.35
N LYS A 75 20.89 -30.34 10.90
CA LYS A 75 20.62 -31.74 11.27
C LYS A 75 19.76 -32.47 10.24
N ASN A 76 18.82 -31.76 9.63
CA ASN A 76 18.01 -32.27 8.54
C ASN A 76 18.62 -31.85 7.20
N LYS A 77 18.99 -32.83 6.37
CA LYS A 77 19.60 -32.64 5.05
C LYS A 77 18.57 -32.57 3.92
N ASP A 78 17.27 -32.58 4.23
CA ASP A 78 16.23 -32.39 3.23
C ASP A 78 16.38 -31.02 2.56
N GLU A 79 16.16 -30.96 1.25
CA GLU A 79 16.21 -29.72 0.47
C GLU A 79 15.19 -28.67 0.97
N ASN A 80 14.12 -29.14 1.62
CA ASN A 80 13.07 -28.29 2.18
C ASN A 80 13.26 -27.95 3.67
N ALA A 81 14.34 -28.41 4.31
CA ALA A 81 14.55 -28.20 5.74
C ALA A 81 14.60 -26.71 6.11
N GLU A 82 15.25 -25.88 5.29
CA GLU A 82 15.31 -24.43 5.52
C GLU A 82 13.92 -23.78 5.45
N THR A 83 13.13 -24.13 4.43
CA THR A 83 11.77 -23.61 4.23
C THR A 83 10.86 -24.01 5.38
N GLN A 84 10.87 -25.29 5.77
CA GLN A 84 10.06 -25.79 6.89
C GLN A 84 10.47 -25.17 8.23
N PHE A 85 11.77 -24.94 8.44
CA PHE A 85 12.26 -24.26 9.63
C PHE A 85 11.80 -22.81 9.68
N ARG A 86 11.86 -22.09 8.55
CA ARG A 86 11.36 -20.72 8.43
C ARG A 86 9.86 -20.64 8.74
N GLN A 87 9.08 -21.56 8.18
CA GLN A 87 7.64 -21.68 8.46
C GLN A 87 7.37 -21.96 9.94
N LEU A 88 8.13 -22.88 10.57
CA LEU A 88 8.01 -23.18 11.99
C LEU A 88 8.25 -21.93 12.87
N VAL A 89 9.28 -21.15 12.56
CA VAL A 89 9.59 -19.91 13.30
C VAL A 89 8.45 -18.90 13.15
N ALA A 90 7.99 -18.66 11.92
CA ALA A 90 6.91 -17.71 11.65
C ALA A 90 5.58 -18.12 12.34
N ILE A 91 5.23 -19.41 12.30
CA ILE A 91 4.07 -19.95 13.01
C ILE A 91 4.17 -19.71 14.51
N TYR A 92 5.34 -20.00 15.09
CA TYR A 92 5.55 -19.79 16.53
C TYR A 92 5.46 -18.31 16.92
N GLU A 93 5.96 -17.40 16.08
CA GLU A 93 5.85 -15.95 16.34
C GLU A 93 4.40 -15.47 16.37
N VAL A 94 3.54 -15.99 15.49
CA VAL A 94 2.09 -15.71 15.50
C VAL A 94 1.44 -16.28 16.75
N LEU A 95 1.66 -17.57 17.05
CA LEU A 95 0.96 -18.25 18.14
C LEU A 95 1.47 -17.90 19.54
N LYS A 96 2.66 -17.32 19.64
CA LYS A 96 3.26 -16.86 20.91
C LYS A 96 2.57 -15.60 21.43
N ASP A 97 2.14 -14.71 20.53
CA ASP A 97 1.50 -13.44 20.88
C ASP A 97 -0.02 -13.65 20.91
N GLU A 98 -0.64 -13.31 22.04
CA GLU A 98 -2.08 -13.49 22.25
C GLU A 98 -2.91 -12.66 21.25
N GLU A 99 -2.46 -11.46 20.91
CA GLU A 99 -3.19 -10.60 19.96
C GLU A 99 -3.13 -11.20 18.55
N ARG A 100 -1.95 -11.67 18.13
CA ARG A 100 -1.78 -12.28 16.80
C ARG A 100 -2.46 -13.64 16.72
N ARG A 101 -2.45 -14.40 17.81
CA ARG A 101 -3.20 -15.66 17.95
C ARG A 101 -4.69 -15.43 17.77
N SER A 102 -5.27 -14.45 18.47
CA SER A 102 -6.70 -14.15 18.34
C SER A 102 -7.06 -13.75 16.90
N LYS A 103 -6.24 -12.95 16.22
CA LYS A 103 -6.46 -12.61 14.80
C LYS A 103 -6.37 -13.84 13.89
N TYR A 104 -5.49 -14.78 14.21
CA TYR A 104 -5.40 -16.04 13.47
C TYR A 104 -6.63 -16.93 13.68
N ASP A 105 -7.12 -17.02 14.91
CA ASP A 105 -8.35 -17.74 15.25
C ASP A 105 -9.56 -17.11 14.53
N ASP A 106 -9.65 -15.77 14.47
CA ASP A 106 -10.68 -15.07 13.69
C ASP A 106 -10.64 -15.43 12.20
N ILE A 107 -9.44 -15.59 11.62
CA ILE A 107 -9.25 -16.00 10.21
C ILE A 107 -9.65 -17.46 10.02
N LEU A 108 -9.43 -18.34 11.00
CA LEU A 108 -9.85 -19.75 10.93
C LEU A 108 -11.37 -19.88 10.92
N GLU A 109 -12.08 -19.07 11.70
CA GLU A 109 -13.55 -19.10 11.78
C GLU A 109 -14.23 -18.36 10.63
N ASN A 110 -13.80 -17.14 10.35
CA ASN A 110 -14.46 -16.24 9.38
C ASN A 110 -13.86 -16.31 7.97
N GLY A 111 -12.71 -16.97 7.82
CA GLY A 111 -11.93 -16.97 6.60
C GLY A 111 -11.09 -15.69 6.42
N LEU A 112 -10.33 -15.65 5.32
CA LEU A 112 -9.57 -14.46 4.93
C LEU A 112 -10.53 -13.29 4.62
N PRO A 113 -10.22 -12.05 5.05
CA PRO A 113 -11.05 -10.90 4.75
C PRO A 113 -11.25 -10.71 3.23
N ASP A 114 -12.45 -10.28 2.83
CA ASP A 114 -12.84 -10.23 1.41
C ASP A 114 -12.07 -9.14 0.61
N TRP A 115 -11.82 -9.41 -0.68
CA TRP A 115 -11.02 -8.59 -1.61
C TRP A 115 -11.55 -7.18 -1.86
N ARG A 116 -12.79 -6.89 -1.44
CA ARG A 116 -13.46 -5.58 -1.58
C ARG A 116 -12.95 -4.53 -0.61
N GLN A 117 -12.12 -4.92 0.37
CA GLN A 117 -11.53 -4.01 1.34
C GLN A 117 -10.32 -3.26 0.74
N PRO A 118 -10.21 -1.92 0.91
CA PRO A 118 -9.09 -1.13 0.37
C PRO A 118 -7.71 -1.64 0.80
N VAL A 119 -7.62 -2.27 1.97
CA VAL A 119 -6.40 -2.87 2.54
C VAL A 119 -5.76 -3.91 1.59
N PHE A 120 -6.55 -4.63 0.79
CA PHE A 120 -6.01 -5.62 -0.15
C PHE A 120 -5.25 -5.02 -1.34
N TYR A 121 -5.60 -3.80 -1.78
CA TYR A 121 -4.85 -3.13 -2.85
C TYR A 121 -3.41 -2.87 -2.42
N TYR A 122 -3.21 -2.41 -1.19
CA TYR A 122 -1.88 -2.14 -0.63
C TYR A 122 -1.03 -3.42 -0.50
N ARG A 123 -1.63 -4.57 -0.17
CA ARG A 123 -0.90 -5.86 -0.10
C ARG A 123 -0.24 -6.23 -1.42
N ARG A 124 -0.97 -6.10 -2.54
CA ARG A 124 -0.41 -6.41 -3.87
C ARG A 124 0.66 -5.41 -4.29
N VAL A 125 0.42 -4.12 -4.05
CA VAL A 125 1.34 -3.03 -4.42
C VAL A 125 2.64 -3.10 -3.61
N ARG A 126 2.62 -3.61 -2.36
CA ARG A 126 3.81 -3.81 -1.53
C ARG A 126 4.78 -4.87 -2.07
N LYS A 127 4.24 -5.95 -2.65
CA LYS A 127 5.04 -7.04 -3.23
C LYS A 127 5.58 -6.70 -4.63
N MET A 128 5.17 -5.57 -5.21
CA MET A 128 5.67 -5.14 -6.51
C MET A 128 7.14 -4.74 -6.42
N SER A 129 7.94 -5.17 -7.39
CA SER A 129 9.33 -4.73 -7.51
C SER A 129 9.38 -3.21 -7.70
N ASN A 130 10.46 -2.57 -7.24
CA ASN A 130 10.71 -1.15 -7.49
C ASN A 130 10.58 -0.79 -8.98
N ALA A 131 10.88 -1.73 -9.90
CA ALA A 131 10.70 -1.56 -11.33
C ALA A 131 9.22 -1.47 -11.76
N GLU A 132 8.36 -2.29 -11.17
CA GLU A 132 6.91 -2.28 -11.46
C GLU A 132 6.26 -1.00 -10.93
N LEU A 133 6.66 -0.55 -9.74
CA LEU A 133 6.23 0.73 -9.19
C LEU A 133 6.70 1.90 -10.04
N ALA A 134 7.97 1.88 -10.50
CA ALA A 134 8.49 2.89 -11.40
C ALA A 134 7.74 2.93 -12.73
N PHE A 135 7.37 1.76 -13.27
CA PHE A 135 6.56 1.66 -14.49
C PHE A 135 5.16 2.21 -14.31
N LEU A 136 4.49 1.86 -13.21
CA LEU A 136 3.16 2.38 -12.88
C LEU A 136 3.19 3.89 -12.69
N LEU A 137 4.18 4.41 -11.97
CA LEU A 137 4.39 5.85 -11.78
C LEU A 137 4.69 6.55 -13.12
N PHE A 138 5.51 5.96 -13.97
CA PHE A 138 5.77 6.46 -15.32
C PHE A 138 4.48 6.53 -16.15
N LEU A 139 3.62 5.51 -16.09
CA LEU A 139 2.35 5.49 -16.82
C LEU A 139 1.41 6.59 -16.32
N ILE A 140 1.29 6.76 -15.00
CA ILE A 140 0.49 7.84 -14.40
C ILE A 140 1.01 9.21 -14.84
N LEU A 141 2.32 9.44 -14.75
CA LEU A 141 2.94 10.70 -15.17
C LEU A 141 2.77 10.94 -16.66
N THR A 142 2.87 9.92 -17.50
CA THR A 142 2.73 10.05 -18.95
C THR A 142 1.30 10.41 -19.34
N VAL A 143 0.32 9.73 -18.76
CA VAL A 143 -1.11 10.05 -18.97
C VAL A 143 -1.43 11.44 -18.42
N GLY A 144 -0.92 11.77 -17.24
CA GLY A 144 -1.06 13.10 -16.64
C GLY A 144 -0.47 14.20 -17.52
N HIS A 145 0.77 14.01 -18.01
CA HIS A 145 1.41 14.94 -18.94
C HIS A 145 0.62 15.09 -20.23
N TYR A 146 0.14 13.98 -20.81
CA TYR A 146 -0.67 14.03 -22.02
C TYR A 146 -1.98 14.79 -21.80
N ALA A 147 -2.66 14.59 -20.67
CA ALA A 147 -3.87 15.31 -20.32
C ALA A 147 -3.63 16.83 -20.19
N VAL A 148 -2.51 17.24 -19.58
CA VAL A 148 -2.13 18.65 -19.47
C VAL A 148 -1.84 19.26 -20.85
N ILE A 149 -1.07 18.55 -21.69
CA ILE A 149 -0.79 19.01 -23.07
C ILE A 149 -2.08 19.14 -23.88
N TRP A 150 -2.99 18.19 -23.71
CA TRP A 150 -4.28 18.22 -24.39
C TRP A 150 -5.17 19.37 -23.91
N SER A 151 -5.14 19.70 -22.61
CA SER A 151 -5.81 20.90 -22.07
C SER A 151 -5.31 22.18 -22.73
N ILE A 152 -3.99 22.34 -22.86
CA ILE A 152 -3.38 23.51 -23.51
C ILE A 152 -3.73 23.55 -25.01
N TYR A 153 -3.76 22.39 -25.67
CA TYR A 153 -4.17 22.31 -27.07
C TYR A 153 -5.63 22.75 -27.26
N LEU A 154 -6.51 22.36 -26.35
CA LEU A 154 -7.93 22.71 -26.39
C LEU A 154 -8.14 24.22 -26.19
N GLU A 155 -7.43 24.85 -25.26
CA GLU A 155 -7.44 26.31 -25.08
C GLU A 155 -7.03 27.05 -26.37
N LYS A 156 -5.95 26.61 -27.02
CA LYS A 156 -5.48 27.23 -28.27
C LYS A 156 -6.45 27.08 -29.43
N GLN A 157 -7.15 25.97 -29.53
CA GLN A 157 -8.16 25.78 -30.59
C GLN A 157 -9.32 26.75 -30.41
N LEU A 158 -9.80 26.94 -29.17
CA LEU A 158 -10.85 27.91 -28.86
C LEU A 158 -10.41 29.34 -29.20
N GLU A 159 -9.19 29.73 -28.82
CA GLU A 159 -8.64 31.06 -29.16
C GLU A 159 -8.54 31.30 -30.68
N ILE A 160 -8.14 30.29 -31.45
CA ILE A 160 -8.04 30.40 -32.92
C ILE A 160 -9.43 30.54 -33.56
N GLU A 161 -10.43 29.83 -33.04
CA GLU A 161 -11.80 29.90 -33.52
C GLU A 161 -12.43 31.28 -33.26
N ASP A 162 -12.25 31.82 -32.05
CA ASP A 162 -12.66 33.20 -31.70
C ASP A 162 -11.99 34.24 -32.62
N GLN A 163 -10.67 34.12 -32.87
CA GLN A 163 -9.96 35.02 -33.78
C GLN A 163 -10.44 34.91 -35.23
N MET A 164 -10.78 33.71 -35.69
CA MET A 164 -11.29 33.47 -37.02
C MET A 164 -12.66 34.12 -37.21
N ASP A 165 -13.55 33.98 -36.23
CA ASP A 165 -14.90 34.57 -36.25
C ASP A 165 -14.84 36.10 -36.25
N ASP A 166 -13.98 36.70 -35.41
CA ASP A 166 -13.71 38.14 -35.41
C ASP A 166 -13.20 38.62 -36.77
N TRP A 167 -12.26 37.88 -37.38
CA TRP A 167 -11.70 38.22 -38.69
C TRP A 167 -12.75 38.12 -39.81
N LEU A 168 -13.58 37.08 -39.80
CA LEU A 168 -14.67 36.91 -40.75
C LEU A 168 -15.69 38.05 -40.63
N GLN A 169 -16.01 38.47 -39.41
CA GLN A 169 -16.92 39.57 -39.16
C GLN A 169 -16.37 40.91 -39.68
N ASP A 170 -15.10 41.22 -39.42
CA ASP A 170 -14.44 42.43 -39.92
C ASP A 170 -14.36 42.45 -41.46
N ARG A 171 -14.02 41.31 -42.08
CA ARG A 171 -13.98 41.19 -43.54
C ARG A 171 -15.36 41.38 -44.17
N SER A 172 -16.41 40.84 -43.54
CA SER A 172 -17.79 41.05 -43.98
C SER A 172 -18.19 42.53 -43.91
N LYS A 173 -17.90 43.22 -42.79
CA LYS A 173 -18.14 44.66 -42.60
C LYS A 173 -17.43 45.50 -43.68
N LYS A 174 -16.15 45.24 -43.94
CA LYS A 174 -15.36 45.95 -44.97
C LYS A 174 -15.94 45.76 -46.38
N LYS A 175 -16.38 44.55 -46.72
CA LYS A 175 -17.00 44.25 -48.02
C LYS A 175 -18.32 44.99 -48.20
N VAL A 176 -19.16 45.06 -47.17
CA VAL A 176 -20.42 45.84 -47.20
C VAL A 176 -20.13 47.34 -47.38
N LEU A 177 -19.16 47.89 -46.64
CA LEU A 177 -18.78 49.30 -46.75
C LEU A 177 -18.29 49.66 -48.17
N SER A 178 -17.50 48.79 -48.81
CA SER A 178 -17.00 49.01 -50.18
C SER A 178 -18.07 49.00 -51.29
N VAL A 179 -19.28 48.50 -51.01
CA VAL A 179 -20.39 48.48 -51.98
C VAL A 179 -21.25 49.75 -51.87
N ILE A 180 -21.17 50.45 -50.73
CA ILE A 180 -21.99 51.63 -50.43
C ILE A 180 -21.30 52.94 -50.84
N THR A 181 -19.96 52.97 -50.85
CA THR A 181 -19.11 54.05 -51.39
C THR A 181 -18.83 53.88 -52.87
#